data_AF-A0A4D4N303-F1
#
_entry.id   AF-A0A4D4N303-F1
#
_cell.length_a   1.000
_cell.length_b   1.000
_cell.length_c   1.000
_cell.angle_alpha   90.00
_cell.angle_beta   90.00
_cell.angle_gamma   90.00
#
_symmetry.space_group_name_H-M   'P 1'
#
loop_
_entity.id
_entity.type
_entity.pdbx_description
1 polymer ?
#
loop_
_entity_poly.entity_id
_entity_poly.type
_entity_poly.pdbx_seq_one_letter_code
_entity_poly.pdbx_strand_id
1 'polypeptide(L)' 'MVAEPDLRNTSSVSAFLGAGFRFSAEVDLPDKRAALMVRDRPLRDLL' A
#
# COMPACT_ATOMS: atom_id res chain seq x y z
N MET A 1 2.61 8.05 -3.06
CA MET A 1 3.17 6.73 -3.43
C MET A 1 2.08 5.69 -3.27
N VAL A 2 2.11 4.63 -4.08
CA VAL A 2 1.11 3.55 -4.09
C VAL A 2 1.82 2.21 -4.03
N ALA A 3 1.23 1.22 -3.35
CA ALA A 3 1.67 -0.16 -3.33
C ALA A 3 0.46 -1.11 -3.42
N GLU A 4 0.68 -2.31 -3.96
CA GLU A 4 -0.36 -3.33 -4.19
C GLU A 4 0.10 -4.75 -3.77
N PRO A 5 0.50 -4.95 -2.49
CA PRO A 5 0.79 -6.29 -1.99
C PRO A 5 -0.43 -7.20 -2.13
N ASP A 6 -0.19 -8.49 -2.37
CA ASP A 6 -1.23 -9.51 -2.19
C ASP A 6 -1.73 -9.48 -0.74
N LEU A 7 -3.04 -9.53 -0.51
CA LEU A 7 -3.65 -9.57 0.82
C LEU A 7 -3.14 -10.73 1.68
N ARG A 8 -2.75 -11.85 1.06
CA ARG A 8 -2.19 -13.02 1.75
C ARG A 8 -0.74 -12.82 2.19
N ASN A 9 -0.06 -11.80 1.67
CA ASN A 9 1.32 -11.48 2.01
C ASN A 9 1.37 -10.53 3.22
N THR A 10 1.05 -11.08 4.39
CA THR A 10 0.96 -10.33 5.66
C THR A 10 2.25 -9.59 6.01
N SER A 11 3.42 -10.14 5.67
CA SER A 11 4.70 -9.49 5.93
C SER A 11 4.87 -8.20 5.12
N SER A 12 4.53 -8.22 3.83
CA SER A 12 4.59 -7.04 2.97
C SER A 12 3.58 -5.99 3.41
N VAL A 13 2.34 -6.39 3.72
CA VAL A 13 1.32 -5.48 4.24
C VAL A 13 1.80 -4.80 5.54
N SER A 14 2.36 -5.56 6.47
CA SER A 14 2.89 -5.03 7.74
C SER A 14 4.05 -4.06 7.52
N ALA A 15 4.95 -4.37 6.58
CA ALA A 15 6.07 -3.49 6.24
C ALA A 15 5.58 -2.15 5.66
N PHE A 16 4.58 -2.17 4.77
CA PHE A 16 4.01 -0.93 4.22
C PHE A 16 3.29 -0.10 5.28
N LEU A 17 2.54 -0.72 6.20
CA LEU A 17 1.93 -0.03 7.33
C LEU A 17 3.00 0.64 8.20
N GLY A 18 4.08 -0.08 8.56
CA GLY A 18 5.21 0.47 9.29
C GLY A 18 5.94 1.60 8.57
N ALA A 19 5.94 1.59 7.23
CA ALA A 19 6.50 2.64 6.38
C ALA A 19 5.56 3.85 6.15
N GLY A 20 4.41 3.89 6.84
CA GLY A 20 3.47 5.00 6.78
C GLY A 20 2.53 4.99 5.57
N PHE A 21 2.38 3.85 4.89
CA PHE A 21 1.28 3.65 3.95
C PHE A 21 0.00 3.32 4.72
N ARG A 22 -1.14 3.70 4.14
CA ARG A 22 -2.48 3.44 4.67
C ARG A 22 -3.23 2.53 3.72
N PHE A 23 -3.99 1.59 4.26
CA PHE A 23 -4.92 0.78 3.47
C PHE A 23 -6.00 1.67 2.86
N SER A 24 -6.26 1.52 1.56
CA SER A 24 -7.23 2.31 0.81
C SER A 24 -8.40 1.46 0.33
N ALA A 25 -8.15 0.27 -0.21
CA ALA A 25 -9.17 -0.64 -0.75
C ALA A 25 -8.60 -2.04 -0.96
N GLU A 26 -9.48 -3.04 -1.04
CA GLU A 26 -9.15 -4.32 -1.69
C GLU A 26 -9.42 -4.19 -3.19
N VAL A 27 -8.53 -4.73 -4.01
CA VAL A 27 -8.66 -4.73 -5.47
C VAL A 27 -8.51 -6.16 -5.97
N ASP A 28 -9.52 -6.67 -6.66
CA ASP A 28 -9.43 -7.94 -7.37
C ASP A 28 -8.63 -7.73 -8.67
N LEU A 29 -7.45 -8.36 -8.75
CA LEU A 29 -6.61 -8.40 -9.94
C LEU A 29 -6.68 -9.82 -10.56
N PRO A 30 -6.27 -10.01 -11.83
CA PRO A 30 -6.39 -11.30 -12.49
C PRO A 30 -5.72 -12.48 -11.76
N ASP A 31 -4.64 -12.22 -11.02
CA ASP A 31 -3.79 -13.23 -10.36
C ASP A 31 -3.90 -13.24 -8.83
N LYS A 32 -4.39 -12.16 -8.21
CA LYS A 32 -4.47 -12.01 -6.76
C LYS A 32 -5.54 -11.01 -6.34
N ARG A 33 -5.89 -11.04 -5.05
CA ARG A 33 -6.57 -9.90 -4.42
C ARG A 33 -5.53 -9.05 -3.71
N ALA A 34 -5.37 -7.81 -4.15
CA ALA A 34 -4.38 -6.88 -3.64
C ALA A 34 -4.97 -5.94 -2.58
N ALA A 35 -4.16 -5.56 -1.61
CA ALA A 35 -4.42 -4.40 -0.76
C ALA A 35 -3.87 -3.17 -1.46
N LEU A 36 -4.74 -2.27 -1.92
CA LEU A 36 -4.31 -0.96 -2.40
C LEU A 36 -3.88 -0.11 -1.20
N MET A 37 -2.61 0.28 -1.16
CA MET A 37 -2.03 1.05 -0.07
C MET A 37 -1.47 2.37 -0.59
N VAL A 38 -1.78 3.46 0.09
CA VAL A 38 -1.41 4.82 -0.32
C VAL A 38 -0.62 5.54 0.76
N ARG A 39 0.39 6.32 0.35
CA ARG A 39 1.14 7.23 1.21
C ARG A 39 1.25 8.60 0.56
N ASP A 40 0.88 9.64 1.29
CA ASP A 40 1.01 11.01 0.84
C ASP A 40 2.49 11.40 0.73
N ARG A 41 2.84 12.20 -0.27
CA ARG A 41 4.18 12.79 -0.34
C ARG A 41 4.28 13.90 0.72
N PRO A 42 5.34 13.93 1.55
CA PRO A 42 5.51 15.01 2.48
C PRO A 42 5.65 16.33 1.71
N LEU A 43 5.04 17.40 2.21
CA LEU A 43 5.07 18.74 1.61
C LEU A 43 6.50 19.28 1.42
N ARG A 44 7.49 18.72 2.14
CA ARG A 44 8.92 19.06 2.01
C ARG A 44 9.51 18.75 0.64
N ASP A 45 8.89 17.87 -0.15
CA ASP A 45 9.35 17.55 -1.51
C ASP A 45 8.78 18.53 -2.57
N LEU A 46 8.01 19.54 -2.16
CA LEU A 46 7.29 20.48 -3.05
C LEU A 46 7.75 21.94 -2.90
N LEU A 47 8.79 22.21 -2.08
CA LEU A 47 9.40 23.54 -1.86
C LEU A 47 10.86 23.54 -2.33
#